data_AF-A0A0D0BDI7-F1
#
_entry.id   AF-A0A0D0BDI7-F1
#
_cell.length_a   1.000
_cell.length_b   1.000
_cell.length_c   1.000
_cell.angle_alpha   90.00
_cell.angle_beta   90.00
_cell.angle_gamma   90.00
#
_symmetry.space_group_name_H-M   'P 1'
#
loop_
_entity.id
_entity.type
_entity.pdbx_description
1 polymer ?
#
loop_
_entity_poly.entity_id
_entity_poly.type
_entity_poly.pdbx_seq_one_letter_code
_entity_poly.pdbx_strand_id
1 'polypeptide(L)'
;MIVPSHWWLSETFLTHRTSQKVISCVMEATLTNHKHIFVHAHAFAWGHHKPLVAFVSRILESRPEAIVTYFATTPVFSNIQNELARLGSAKYEIIKSRLNVIDISGPITDIQAPPQGFVPGYVALYKSEAVTCLSTGETISGLSPPTLAIIDPFCLYAVETVREVSKEVPILSWWTAPAGAGLRLLGPQSLGGISDPSLETPEGRAAMKAKILAGERIEYWTISLARLLSSTMNGALSRPCFRS
;
A
#
# COMPACT_ATOMS: atom_id res chain seq x y z
N MET A 1 -54.84 8.32 -35.21
CA MET A 1 -55.16 6.91 -34.95
C MET A 1 -55.15 6.76 -33.44
N ILE A 2 -56.34 6.66 -32.85
CA ILE A 2 -56.64 6.72 -31.41
C ILE A 2 -57.35 5.41 -31.08
N VAL A 3 -56.87 4.68 -30.07
CA VAL A 3 -57.58 3.61 -29.33
C VAL A 3 -56.89 3.41 -27.96
N PRO A 4 -57.57 2.88 -26.92
CA PRO A 4 -57.79 3.64 -25.69
C PRO A 4 -57.60 2.83 -24.37
N SER A 5 -57.75 3.55 -23.26
CA SER A 5 -58.45 3.19 -22.00
C SER A 5 -58.22 1.85 -21.27
N HIS A 6 -57.85 2.03 -19.99
CA HIS A 6 -58.41 1.39 -18.78
C HIS A 6 -58.36 -0.13 -18.61
N TRP A 7 -57.61 -0.57 -17.58
CA TRP A 7 -58.13 -1.53 -16.59
C TRP A 7 -57.70 -1.12 -15.18
N TRP A 8 -58.69 -0.97 -14.31
CA TRP A 8 -58.61 -0.95 -12.85
C TRP A 8 -58.54 -2.39 -12.35
N LEU A 9 -57.71 -2.66 -11.34
CA LEU A 9 -58.09 -3.54 -10.23
C LEU A 9 -57.42 -3.04 -8.95
N SER A 10 -58.27 -2.57 -8.05
CA SER A 10 -58.03 -2.33 -6.64
C SER A 10 -57.87 -3.66 -5.90
N GLU A 11 -56.89 -3.75 -5.01
CA GLU A 11 -57.02 -4.60 -3.82
C GLU A 11 -56.27 -3.97 -2.64
N THR A 12 -57.08 -3.36 -1.76
CA THR A 12 -56.79 -3.09 -0.36
C THR A 12 -56.48 -4.38 0.38
N PHE A 13 -55.30 -4.48 1.00
CA PHE A 13 -55.12 -5.32 2.18
C PHE A 13 -54.61 -4.50 3.35
N LEU A 14 -55.45 -4.48 4.38
CA LEU A 14 -55.31 -3.80 5.64
C LEU A 14 -54.37 -4.59 6.56
N THR A 15 -53.59 -3.84 7.34
CA THR A 15 -53.18 -4.12 8.73
C THR A 15 -52.46 -5.42 9.08
N HIS A 16 -51.16 -5.29 9.37
CA HIS A 16 -50.65 -5.67 10.69
C HIS A 16 -49.47 -4.79 11.11
N ARG A 17 -49.77 -3.75 11.91
CA ARG A 17 -48.84 -3.17 12.87
C ARG A 17 -48.91 -4.00 14.13
N THR A 18 -47.91 -4.84 14.38
CA THR A 18 -47.52 -5.19 15.75
C THR A 18 -46.11 -5.77 15.73
N SER A 19 -45.25 -5.22 16.61
CA SER A 19 -43.90 -5.71 16.94
C SER A 19 -42.75 -5.29 16.01
N GLN A 20 -42.53 -3.97 15.89
CA GLN A 20 -41.24 -3.37 15.51
C GLN A 20 -40.54 -2.68 16.69
N LYS A 21 -40.79 -3.18 17.90
CA LYS A 21 -40.03 -2.85 19.12
C LYS A 21 -39.40 -4.16 19.58
N VAL A 22 -38.10 -4.12 19.88
CA VAL A 22 -37.20 -5.26 20.22
C VAL A 22 -36.50 -5.94 19.03
N ILE A 23 -36.08 -5.16 18.02
CA ILE A 23 -34.84 -5.45 17.27
C ILE A 23 -33.93 -4.23 17.43
N SER A 24 -33.50 -3.97 18.67
CA SER A 24 -32.60 -2.86 19.02
C SER A 24 -31.59 -3.25 20.09
N CYS A 25 -31.47 -4.54 20.44
CA CYS A 25 -30.59 -4.96 21.52
C CYS A 25 -30.01 -6.36 21.33
N VAL A 26 -29.76 -6.77 20.09
CA VAL A 26 -28.80 -7.84 19.77
C VAL A 26 -28.29 -7.57 18.34
N MET A 27 -27.67 -6.40 18.11
CA MET A 27 -26.49 -6.43 17.24
C MET A 27 -25.41 -6.99 18.14
N GLU A 28 -25.43 -8.31 18.26
CA GLU A 28 -24.32 -9.09 18.71
C GLU A 28 -23.13 -8.52 17.98
N ALA A 29 -22.23 -7.90 18.74
CA ALA A 29 -20.88 -7.66 18.30
C ALA A 29 -20.28 -9.05 18.09
N THR A 30 -20.68 -9.73 17.00
CA THR A 30 -19.75 -10.58 16.29
C THR A 30 -18.60 -9.65 16.05
N LEU A 31 -17.55 -9.80 16.87
CA LEU A 31 -16.21 -9.31 16.59
C LEU A 31 -15.89 -9.87 15.21
N THR A 32 -16.37 -9.20 14.17
CA THR A 32 -16.03 -9.48 12.79
C THR A 32 -14.55 -9.32 12.80
N ASN A 33 -13.86 -10.44 12.70
CA ASN A 33 -12.41 -10.53 12.75
C ASN A 33 -11.89 -9.82 11.49
N HIS A 34 -11.90 -8.50 11.54
CA HIS A 34 -11.61 -7.62 10.44
C HIS A 34 -10.19 -7.93 9.99
N LYS A 35 -10.03 -8.13 8.69
CA LYS A 35 -8.71 -8.35 8.12
C LYS A 35 -8.06 -6.99 7.97
N HIS A 36 -7.28 -6.61 8.96
CA HIS A 36 -6.52 -5.38 8.91
C HIS A 36 -5.28 -5.57 8.03
N ILE A 37 -5.18 -4.75 6.98
CA ILE A 37 -4.09 -4.73 6.03
C ILE A 37 -3.30 -3.43 6.24
N PHE A 38 -2.01 -3.57 6.50
CA PHE A 38 -1.09 -2.44 6.56
C PHE A 38 -0.46 -2.19 5.18
N VAL A 39 -0.34 -0.93 4.78
CA VAL A 39 0.18 -0.54 3.47
C VAL A 39 1.21 0.59 3.62
N HIS A 40 2.36 0.42 2.97
CA HIS A 40 3.38 1.47 2.90
C HIS A 40 4.19 1.40 1.60
N ALA A 41 4.55 2.56 1.06
CA ALA A 41 5.41 2.66 -0.11
C ALA A 41 6.43 3.80 0.01
N HIS A 42 7.32 3.88 -0.97
CA HIS A 42 8.46 4.80 -0.93
C HIS A 42 8.02 6.26 -0.78
N ALA A 43 8.44 6.88 0.34
CA ALA A 43 7.97 8.16 0.86
C ALA A 43 8.00 9.37 -0.09
N PHE A 44 8.74 9.27 -1.20
CA PHE A 44 8.92 10.36 -2.17
C PHE A 44 8.52 9.99 -3.59
N ALA A 45 8.24 8.72 -3.85
CA ALA A 45 8.07 8.24 -5.21
C ALA A 45 6.58 8.09 -5.49
N TRP A 46 5.94 9.17 -5.94
CA TRP A 46 4.49 9.15 -6.23
C TRP A 46 4.08 8.02 -7.19
N GLY A 47 4.94 7.66 -8.14
CA GLY A 47 4.74 6.52 -9.04
C GLY A 47 4.54 5.18 -8.33
N HIS A 48 4.99 5.04 -7.07
CA HIS A 48 4.82 3.84 -6.26
C HIS A 48 3.46 3.82 -5.55
N HIS A 49 3.00 5.01 -5.12
CA HIS A 49 1.74 5.20 -4.39
C HIS A 49 0.52 5.22 -5.30
N LYS A 50 0.58 5.89 -6.46
CA LYS A 50 -0.58 6.02 -7.35
C LYS A 50 -1.25 4.67 -7.70
N PRO A 51 -0.53 3.66 -8.23
CA PRO A 51 -1.15 2.36 -8.52
C PRO A 51 -1.54 1.61 -7.23
N LEU A 52 -0.86 1.86 -6.11
CA LEU A 52 -1.19 1.27 -4.81
C LEU A 52 -2.51 1.79 -4.25
N VAL A 53 -2.83 3.08 -4.42
CA VAL A 53 -4.14 3.66 -4.06
C VAL A 53 -5.26 2.97 -4.83
N ALA A 54 -5.08 2.77 -6.14
CA ALA A 54 -6.05 2.05 -6.96
C ALA A 54 -6.22 0.59 -6.49
N PHE A 55 -5.11 -0.10 -6.19
CA PHE A 55 -5.13 -1.47 -5.68
C PHE A 55 -5.86 -1.59 -4.33
N VAL A 56 -5.54 -0.71 -3.36
CA VAL A 56 -6.20 -0.64 -2.05
C VAL A 56 -7.70 -0.39 -2.19
N SER A 57 -8.09 0.53 -3.08
CA SER A 57 -9.50 0.82 -3.35
C SER A 57 -10.23 -0.44 -3.83
N ARG A 58 -9.63 -1.22 -4.72
CA ARG A 58 -10.20 -2.49 -5.21
C ARG A 58 -10.29 -3.57 -4.14
N ILE A 59 -9.31 -3.66 -3.24
CA ILE A 59 -9.38 -4.56 -2.09
C ILE A 59 -10.61 -4.20 -1.25
N LEU A 60 -10.76 -2.93 -0.88
CA LEU A 60 -11.87 -2.47 -0.04
C LEU A 60 -13.23 -2.61 -0.73
N GLU A 61 -13.32 -2.37 -2.05
CA GLU A 61 -14.53 -2.65 -2.85
C GLU A 61 -14.91 -4.14 -2.80
N SER A 62 -13.93 -5.04 -2.86
CA SER A 62 -14.18 -6.49 -3.03
C SER A 62 -14.25 -7.27 -1.71
N ARG A 63 -13.77 -6.68 -0.61
CA ARG A 63 -13.64 -7.30 0.71
C ARG A 63 -14.25 -6.39 1.78
N PRO A 64 -15.57 -6.46 2.02
CA PRO A 64 -16.27 -5.62 3.01
C PRO A 64 -15.71 -5.76 4.43
N GLU A 65 -15.13 -6.91 4.77
CA GLU A 65 -14.52 -7.23 6.05
C GLU A 65 -13.12 -6.62 6.23
N ALA A 66 -12.48 -6.17 5.15
CA ALA A 66 -11.13 -5.64 5.19
C ALA A 66 -11.11 -4.19 5.68
N ILE A 67 -10.11 -3.86 6.49
CA ILE A 67 -9.73 -2.50 6.90
C ILE A 67 -8.30 -2.28 6.42
N VAL A 68 -8.01 -1.10 5.89
CA VAL A 68 -6.67 -0.76 5.41
C VAL A 68 -6.14 0.46 6.17
N THR A 69 -4.93 0.34 6.71
CA THR A 69 -4.16 1.48 7.19
C THR A 69 -2.98 1.74 6.27
N TYR A 70 -2.93 2.93 5.69
CA TYR A 70 -1.96 3.37 4.72
C TYR A 70 -1.07 4.46 5.34
N PHE A 71 0.18 4.11 5.62
CA PHE A 71 1.18 5.10 6.04
C PHE A 71 1.76 5.84 4.84
N ALA A 72 1.69 7.16 4.92
CA ALA A 72 2.25 8.09 3.96
C ALA A 72 3.05 9.17 4.69
N THR A 73 3.72 10.01 3.92
CA THR A 73 4.34 11.25 4.39
C THR A 73 3.53 12.44 3.89
N THR A 74 3.71 13.64 4.45
CA THR A 74 2.96 14.84 4.04
C THR A 74 2.86 15.06 2.52
N PRO A 75 3.96 15.04 1.73
CA PRO A 75 3.85 15.28 0.29
C PRO A 75 3.06 14.18 -0.44
N VAL A 76 3.06 12.96 0.06
CA VAL A 76 2.32 11.84 -0.54
C VAL A 76 0.88 11.78 -0.04
N PHE A 77 0.63 12.16 1.21
CA PHE A 77 -0.69 12.17 1.82
C PHE A 77 -1.67 12.99 0.99
N SER A 78 -1.31 14.22 0.63
CA SER A 78 -2.17 15.08 -0.21
C SER A 78 -2.43 14.48 -1.60
N ASN A 79 -1.42 13.83 -2.21
CA ASN A 79 -1.58 13.14 -3.48
C ASN A 79 -2.52 11.93 -3.38
N ILE A 80 -2.45 11.16 -2.28
CA ILE A 80 -3.38 10.06 -2.02
C ILE A 80 -4.81 10.60 -1.87
N GLN A 81 -5.01 11.65 -1.07
CA GLN A 81 -6.33 12.27 -0.89
C GLN A 81 -6.90 12.77 -2.22
N ASN A 82 -6.08 13.43 -3.04
CA ASN A 82 -6.49 13.89 -4.38
C ASN A 82 -6.86 12.73 -5.31
N GLU A 83 -6.15 11.60 -5.25
CA GLU A 83 -6.48 10.42 -6.05
C GLU A 83 -7.76 9.73 -5.55
N LEU A 84 -7.98 9.67 -4.23
CA LEU A 84 -9.22 9.16 -3.64
C LEU A 84 -10.42 10.04 -3.99
N ALA A 85 -10.27 11.37 -4.02
CA ALA A 85 -11.32 12.30 -4.42
C ALA A 85 -11.74 12.15 -5.90
N ARG A 86 -10.91 11.51 -6.73
CA ARG A 86 -11.28 11.16 -8.12
C ARG A 86 -12.12 9.89 -8.21
N LEU A 87 -12.24 9.12 -7.14
CA LEU A 87 -13.23 8.05 -7.08
C LEU A 87 -14.61 8.71 -7.10
N GLY A 88 -15.53 8.20 -7.93
CA GLY A 88 -16.92 8.67 -7.91
C GLY A 88 -17.50 8.55 -6.51
N SER A 89 -18.34 9.50 -6.09
CA SER A 89 -18.83 9.63 -4.71
C SER A 89 -19.36 8.31 -4.14
N ALA A 90 -20.17 7.57 -4.91
CA ALA A 90 -20.70 6.28 -4.49
C ALA A 90 -19.60 5.25 -4.12
N LYS A 91 -18.49 5.21 -4.85
CA LYS A 91 -17.38 4.30 -4.57
C LYS A 91 -16.59 4.73 -3.33
N TYR A 92 -16.32 6.03 -3.23
CA TYR A 92 -15.59 6.56 -2.10
C TYR A 92 -16.34 6.31 -0.78
N GLU A 93 -17.65 6.54 -0.76
CA GLU A 93 -18.51 6.31 0.41
C GLU A 93 -18.48 4.85 0.89
N ILE A 94 -18.33 3.87 -0.01
CA ILE A 94 -18.24 2.44 0.33
C ILE A 94 -16.94 2.08 1.07
N ILE A 95 -15.85 2.80 0.78
CA ILE A 95 -14.53 2.46 1.29
C ILE A 95 -14.05 3.39 2.41
N LYS A 96 -14.57 4.63 2.50
CA LYS A 96 -14.00 5.68 3.36
C LYS A 96 -13.92 5.28 4.84
N SER A 97 -14.92 4.57 5.35
CA SER A 97 -14.97 4.16 6.78
C SER A 97 -13.98 3.05 7.12
N ARG A 98 -13.35 2.43 6.11
CA ARG A 98 -12.42 1.31 6.26
C ARG A 98 -11.03 1.62 5.72
N LEU A 99 -10.81 2.84 5.24
CA LEU A 99 -9.53 3.31 4.72
C LEU A 99 -8.98 4.42 5.64
N ASN A 100 -7.90 4.09 6.35
CA ASN A 100 -7.19 5.01 7.22
C ASN A 100 -5.90 5.45 6.50
N VAL A 101 -5.86 6.67 5.97
CA VAL A 101 -4.61 7.24 5.42
C VAL A 101 -3.98 8.11 6.49
N ILE A 102 -2.73 7.82 6.88
CA ILE A 102 -2.05 8.47 7.99
C ILE A 102 -0.73 9.06 7.50
N ASP A 103 -0.58 10.37 7.65
CA ASP A 103 0.73 11.01 7.56
C ASP A 103 1.52 10.76 8.84
N ILE A 104 2.58 9.97 8.72
CA ILE A 104 3.40 9.52 9.85
C ILE A 104 4.70 10.32 10.02
N SER A 105 5.02 11.29 9.17
CA SER A 105 6.36 11.93 9.27
C SER A 105 6.40 13.42 9.04
N GLY A 106 5.28 14.06 8.70
CA GLY A 106 5.29 15.50 8.52
C GLY A 106 6.18 15.91 7.34
N PRO A 107 6.66 17.16 7.32
CA PRO A 107 7.60 17.64 6.31
C PRO A 107 8.90 16.83 6.36
N ILE A 108 9.32 16.29 5.22
CA ILE A 108 10.51 15.46 5.16
C ILE A 108 11.72 16.31 4.78
N THR A 109 12.79 16.21 5.57
CA THR A 109 14.02 17.00 5.41
C THR A 109 15.14 16.24 4.69
N ASP A 110 15.12 14.91 4.72
CA ASP A 110 16.10 14.05 4.06
C ASP A 110 15.38 12.94 3.27
N ILE A 111 15.64 12.88 1.96
CA ILE A 111 15.02 11.91 1.07
C ILE A 111 15.61 10.50 1.16
N GLN A 112 16.79 10.37 1.76
CA GLN A 112 17.50 9.10 1.94
C GLN A 112 17.24 8.49 3.32
N ALA A 113 16.74 9.28 4.27
CA ALA A 113 16.42 8.80 5.61
C ALA A 113 15.04 8.12 5.64
N PRO A 114 14.89 7.03 6.42
CA PRO A 114 13.58 6.50 6.77
C PRO A 114 12.68 7.57 7.39
N PRO A 115 11.37 7.58 7.10
CA PRO A 115 10.44 8.49 7.75
C PRO A 115 10.45 8.24 9.28
N GLN A 116 10.78 9.26 10.08
CA GLN A 116 11.05 9.11 11.51
C GLN A 116 9.86 8.53 12.30
N GLY A 117 8.63 8.82 11.89
CA GLY A 117 7.46 8.28 12.57
C GLY A 117 7.00 6.90 12.06
N PHE A 118 7.75 6.28 11.13
CA PHE A 118 7.40 4.93 10.65
C PHE A 118 7.44 3.90 11.77
N VAL A 119 8.58 3.78 12.46
CA VAL A 119 8.78 2.79 13.53
C VAL A 119 7.76 2.98 14.66
N PRO A 120 7.66 4.16 15.32
CA PRO A 120 6.69 4.34 16.39
C PRO A 120 5.25 4.19 15.91
N GLY A 121 4.92 4.67 14.69
CA GLY A 121 3.59 4.50 14.11
C GLY A 121 3.22 3.02 13.91
N TYR A 122 4.15 2.21 13.39
CA TYR A 122 3.87 0.80 13.14
C TYR A 122 3.77 -0.01 14.43
N VAL A 123 4.65 0.27 15.41
CA VAL A 123 4.58 -0.34 16.75
C VAL A 123 3.23 -0.05 17.41
N ALA A 124 2.79 1.21 17.39
CA ALA A 124 1.49 1.59 17.93
C ALA A 124 0.36 0.88 17.20
N LEU A 125 0.37 0.87 15.86
CA LEU A 125 -0.63 0.20 15.04
C LEU A 125 -0.73 -1.30 15.35
N TYR A 126 0.41 -1.98 15.48
CA TYR A 126 0.46 -3.41 15.79
C TYR A 126 -0.03 -3.71 17.22
N LYS A 127 0.26 -2.83 18.18
CA LYS A 127 -0.27 -2.94 19.55
C LYS A 127 -1.73 -2.51 19.69
N SER A 128 -2.40 -2.18 18.59
CA SER A 128 -3.77 -1.63 18.60
C SER A 128 -3.88 -0.31 19.38
N GLU A 129 -2.77 0.41 19.50
CA GLU A 129 -2.69 1.72 20.12
C GLU A 129 -3.10 2.82 19.12
N ALA A 130 -3.31 4.02 19.64
CA ALA A 130 -3.73 5.15 18.84
C ALA A 130 -2.59 5.66 17.94
N VAL A 131 -2.91 6.05 16.70
CA VAL A 131 -1.98 6.67 15.75
C VAL A 131 -2.57 7.99 15.27
N THR A 132 -1.81 9.08 15.43
CA THR A 132 -2.24 10.41 15.00
C THR A 132 -1.68 10.74 13.62
N CYS A 133 -2.55 11.18 12.71
CA CYS A 133 -2.16 11.72 11.42
C CYS A 133 -1.61 13.13 11.60
N LEU A 134 -0.33 13.35 11.26
CA LEU A 134 0.32 14.64 11.42
C LEU A 134 -0.26 15.73 10.50
N SER A 135 -0.80 15.34 9.34
CA SER A 135 -1.41 16.26 8.38
C SER A 135 -2.80 16.76 8.82
N THR A 136 -3.59 15.95 9.53
CA THR A 136 -4.98 16.31 9.91
C THR A 136 -5.18 16.54 11.40
N GLY A 137 -4.25 16.08 12.26
CA GLY A 137 -4.42 16.02 13.72
C GLY A 137 -5.40 14.93 14.18
N GLU A 138 -6.01 14.19 13.27
CA GLU A 138 -6.96 13.13 13.59
C GLU A 138 -6.23 11.93 14.21
N THR A 139 -6.80 11.40 15.28
CA THR A 139 -6.26 10.21 15.97
C THR A 139 -7.16 9.02 15.70
N ILE A 140 -6.57 7.98 15.12
CA ILE A 140 -7.25 6.72 14.83
C ILE A 140 -6.88 5.73 15.92
N SER A 141 -7.86 5.03 16.49
CA SER A 141 -7.66 4.09 17.60
C SER A 141 -8.61 2.90 17.48
N GLY A 142 -8.38 1.85 18.28
CA GLY A 142 -9.25 0.66 18.32
C GLY A 142 -9.17 -0.24 17.08
N LEU A 143 -8.15 -0.06 16.25
CA LEU A 143 -7.89 -0.98 15.14
C LEU A 143 -7.26 -2.27 15.67
N SER A 144 -7.68 -3.43 15.15
CA SER A 144 -6.99 -4.69 15.43
C SER A 144 -5.55 -4.66 14.90
N PRO A 145 -4.63 -5.52 15.37
CA PRO A 145 -3.30 -5.62 14.77
C PRO A 145 -3.36 -5.95 13.28
N PRO A 146 -2.42 -5.45 12.44
CA PRO A 146 -2.31 -5.88 11.05
C PRO A 146 -2.14 -7.40 10.91
N THR A 147 -2.81 -7.98 9.93
CA THR A 147 -2.73 -9.41 9.58
C THR A 147 -2.01 -9.67 8.25
N LEU A 148 -1.72 -8.61 7.51
CA LEU A 148 -0.98 -8.59 6.26
C LEU A 148 -0.32 -7.22 6.12
N ALA A 149 0.93 -7.19 5.67
CA ALA A 149 1.61 -5.96 5.28
C ALA A 149 1.88 -5.98 3.77
N ILE A 150 1.52 -4.91 3.08
CA ILE A 150 1.87 -4.65 1.67
C ILE A 150 2.91 -3.55 1.68
N ILE A 151 4.14 -3.89 1.32
CA ILE A 151 5.30 -2.99 1.45
C ILE A 151 6.03 -2.92 0.12
N ASP A 152 6.30 -1.70 -0.32
CA ASP A 152 7.22 -1.43 -1.41
C ASP A 152 8.63 -1.96 -1.09
N PRO A 153 9.23 -2.79 -1.97
CA PRO A 153 10.54 -3.38 -1.71
C PRO A 153 11.69 -2.36 -1.59
N PHE A 154 11.49 -1.11 -2.03
CA PHE A 154 12.47 -0.05 -1.81
C PHE A 154 12.44 0.52 -0.38
N CYS A 155 11.45 0.17 0.44
CA CYS A 155 11.35 0.55 1.84
C CYS A 155 11.93 -0.53 2.76
N LEU A 156 13.23 -0.82 2.67
CA LEU A 156 13.86 -1.87 3.48
C LEU A 156 13.65 -1.65 4.99
N TYR A 157 13.74 -0.39 5.45
CA TYR A 157 13.45 -0.03 6.85
C TYR A 157 12.07 -0.51 7.31
N ALA A 158 11.06 -0.47 6.42
CA ALA A 158 9.71 -0.88 6.73
C ALA A 158 9.62 -2.41 6.82
N VAL A 159 10.28 -3.11 5.90
CA VAL A 159 10.36 -4.58 5.93
C VAL A 159 11.03 -5.05 7.22
N GLU A 160 12.17 -4.46 7.59
CA GLU A 160 12.92 -4.79 8.80
C GLU A 160 12.08 -4.51 10.06
N THR A 161 11.46 -3.34 10.14
CA THR A 161 10.58 -2.98 11.26
C THR A 161 9.42 -3.97 11.42
N VAL A 162 8.73 -4.33 10.33
CA VAL A 162 7.63 -5.31 10.39
C VAL A 162 8.12 -6.68 10.85
N ARG A 163 9.31 -7.10 10.42
CA ARG A 163 9.90 -8.38 10.85
C ARG A 163 10.36 -8.38 12.30
N GLU A 164 10.83 -7.24 12.79
CA GLU A 164 11.23 -7.08 14.19
C GLU A 164 10.01 -7.07 15.12
N VAL A 165 8.99 -6.28 14.76
CA VAL A 165 7.81 -6.04 15.60
C VAL A 165 6.80 -7.19 15.53
N SER A 166 6.61 -7.79 14.36
CA SER A 166 5.50 -8.73 14.09
C SER A 166 5.92 -9.84 13.11
N LYS A 167 6.66 -10.83 13.62
CA LYS A 167 7.27 -11.90 12.80
C LYS A 167 6.25 -12.72 12.01
N GLU A 168 5.07 -12.89 12.57
CA GLU A 168 3.95 -13.67 12.03
C GLU A 168 3.16 -12.94 10.94
N VAL A 169 3.31 -11.61 10.81
CA VAL A 169 2.62 -10.84 9.77
C VAL A 169 3.29 -11.12 8.42
N PRO A 170 2.58 -11.72 7.44
CA PRO A 170 3.12 -11.90 6.11
C PRO A 170 3.34 -10.54 5.42
N ILE A 171 4.44 -10.43 4.69
CA ILE A 171 4.77 -9.26 3.88
C ILE A 171 4.58 -9.62 2.41
N LEU A 172 3.70 -8.90 1.72
CA LEU A 172 3.56 -8.89 0.28
C LEU A 172 4.36 -7.72 -0.29
N SER A 173 5.33 -8.02 -1.15
CA SER A 173 6.14 -6.99 -1.79
C SER A 173 5.40 -6.33 -2.96
N TRP A 174 5.27 -5.01 -2.91
CA TRP A 174 4.57 -4.22 -3.92
C TRP A 174 5.53 -3.67 -4.99
N TRP A 175 5.72 -4.43 -6.07
CA TRP A 175 6.56 -4.02 -7.19
C TRP A 175 5.74 -3.31 -8.27
N THR A 176 5.96 -2.00 -8.43
CA THR A 176 5.19 -1.16 -9.39
C THR A 176 5.75 -1.13 -10.80
N ALA A 177 6.92 -1.73 -11.03
CA ALA A 177 7.53 -1.76 -12.35
C ALA A 177 7.18 -3.06 -13.09
N PRO A 178 7.30 -3.08 -14.43
CA PRO A 178 7.17 -4.33 -15.19
C PRO A 178 8.18 -5.39 -14.72
N ALA A 179 7.85 -6.67 -14.92
CA ALA A 179 8.75 -7.77 -14.58
C ALA A 179 10.13 -7.63 -15.23
N GLY A 180 10.19 -7.10 -16.46
CA GLY A 180 11.45 -6.83 -17.16
C GLY A 180 12.36 -5.82 -16.46
N ALA A 181 11.78 -4.80 -15.78
CA ALA A 181 12.58 -3.87 -14.98
C ALA A 181 13.15 -4.55 -13.73
N GLY A 182 12.35 -5.42 -13.09
CA GLY A 182 12.82 -6.25 -11.98
C GLY A 182 13.95 -7.19 -12.41
N LEU A 183 13.77 -7.89 -13.53
CA LEU A 183 14.82 -8.75 -14.12
C LEU A 183 16.07 -7.95 -14.47
N ARG A 184 15.93 -6.74 -15.03
CA ARG A 184 17.07 -5.88 -15.34
C ARG A 184 17.82 -5.47 -14.07
N LEU A 185 17.14 -5.10 -13.01
CA LEU A 185 17.74 -4.57 -11.78
C LEU A 185 18.30 -5.67 -10.86
N LEU A 186 17.59 -6.77 -10.73
CA LEU A 186 17.84 -7.81 -9.73
C LEU A 186 18.21 -9.16 -10.33
N GLY A 187 18.00 -9.33 -11.64
CA GLY A 187 18.27 -10.57 -12.34
C GLY A 187 19.75 -10.77 -12.68
N PRO A 188 20.11 -12.00 -13.04
CA PRO A 188 21.45 -12.36 -13.48
C PRO A 188 21.78 -11.69 -14.82
N GLN A 189 23.07 -11.43 -15.06
CA GLN A 189 23.58 -10.91 -16.34
C GLN A 189 23.27 -11.84 -17.51
N SER A 190 23.28 -13.16 -17.28
CA SER A 190 22.88 -14.15 -18.29
C SER A 190 21.44 -13.97 -18.80
N LEU A 191 20.58 -13.28 -18.05
CA LEU A 191 19.21 -12.89 -18.47
C LEU A 191 19.07 -11.38 -18.74
N GLY A 192 20.19 -10.67 -18.92
CA GLY A 192 20.20 -9.23 -19.19
C GLY A 192 20.08 -8.35 -17.93
N GLY A 193 20.24 -8.92 -16.75
CA GLY A 193 20.27 -8.18 -15.49
C GLY A 193 21.60 -7.45 -15.22
N ILE A 194 21.65 -6.71 -14.11
CA ILE A 194 22.84 -5.98 -13.65
C ILE A 194 23.31 -6.43 -12.26
N SER A 195 22.80 -7.55 -11.75
CA SER A 195 23.27 -8.08 -10.48
C SER A 195 24.77 -8.41 -10.55
N ASP A 196 25.39 -8.51 -9.38
CA ASP A 196 26.76 -9.01 -9.26
C ASP A 196 26.86 -10.42 -9.91
N PRO A 197 27.77 -10.64 -10.88
CA PRO A 197 27.96 -11.94 -11.52
C PRO A 197 28.20 -13.09 -10.54
N SER A 198 28.78 -12.83 -9.37
CA SER A 198 29.00 -13.86 -8.35
C SER A 198 27.70 -14.49 -7.86
N LEU A 199 26.57 -13.77 -7.92
CA LEU A 199 25.25 -14.31 -7.55
C LEU A 199 24.73 -15.35 -8.55
N GLU A 200 25.35 -15.50 -9.72
CA GLU A 200 25.02 -16.57 -10.66
C GLU A 200 25.58 -17.92 -10.24
N THR A 201 26.63 -17.96 -9.41
CA THR A 201 27.22 -19.21 -8.95
C THR A 201 26.60 -19.70 -7.63
N PRO A 202 26.52 -21.02 -7.38
CA PRO A 202 26.13 -21.55 -6.08
C PRO A 202 26.96 -20.98 -4.93
N GLU A 203 28.27 -20.79 -5.14
CA GLU A 203 29.23 -20.30 -4.15
C GLU A 203 28.96 -18.84 -3.79
N GLY A 204 28.74 -17.97 -4.78
CA GLY A 204 28.45 -16.56 -4.51
C GLY A 204 27.07 -16.37 -3.86
N ARG A 205 26.06 -17.19 -4.22
CA ARG A 205 24.79 -17.21 -3.48
C ARG A 205 24.97 -17.67 -2.04
N ALA A 206 25.77 -18.72 -1.79
CA ALA A 206 26.05 -19.19 -0.44
C ALA A 206 26.79 -18.13 0.39
N ALA A 207 27.78 -17.46 -0.20
CA ALA A 207 28.51 -16.36 0.43
C ALA A 207 27.59 -15.17 0.76
N MET A 208 26.75 -14.74 -0.19
CA MET A 208 25.79 -13.67 0.06
C MET A 208 24.79 -14.05 1.16
N LYS A 209 24.30 -15.30 1.15
CA LYS A 209 23.42 -15.80 2.22
C LYS A 209 24.12 -15.81 3.58
N ALA A 210 25.40 -16.19 3.64
CA ALA A 210 26.18 -16.15 4.88
C ALA A 210 26.29 -14.71 5.42
N LYS A 211 26.54 -13.72 4.54
CA LYS A 211 26.56 -12.29 4.91
C LYS A 211 25.22 -11.82 5.48
N ILE A 212 24.11 -12.18 4.81
CA ILE A 212 22.75 -11.88 5.30
C ILE A 212 22.55 -12.45 6.72
N LEU A 213 22.93 -13.72 6.92
CA LEU A 213 22.76 -14.41 8.21
C LEU A 213 23.69 -13.87 9.31
N ALA A 214 24.86 -13.36 8.94
CA ALA A 214 25.79 -12.69 9.85
C ALA A 214 25.36 -11.26 10.19
N GLY A 215 24.30 -10.74 9.57
CA GLY A 215 23.86 -9.36 9.73
C GLY A 215 24.84 -8.34 9.13
N GLU A 216 25.70 -8.79 8.20
CA GLU A 216 26.60 -7.89 7.49
C GLU A 216 25.78 -6.93 6.62
N ARG A 217 26.11 -5.64 6.69
CA ARG A 217 25.49 -4.63 5.84
C ARG A 217 25.83 -4.93 4.38
N ILE A 218 24.80 -5.15 3.56
CA ILE A 218 25.00 -5.38 2.13
C ILE A 218 24.94 -4.04 1.41
N GLU A 219 26.06 -3.63 0.81
CA GLU A 219 26.10 -2.45 -0.03
C GLU A 219 25.40 -2.71 -1.38
N TYR A 220 24.08 -2.57 -1.41
CA TYR A 220 23.30 -2.75 -2.64
C TYR A 220 23.31 -1.53 -3.58
N TRP A 221 23.69 -0.35 -3.09
CA TRP A 221 23.26 0.91 -3.72
C TRP A 221 24.37 1.81 -4.28
N THR A 222 25.60 1.71 -3.79
CA THR A 222 26.67 2.65 -4.15
C THR A 222 27.15 2.46 -5.60
N ILE A 223 27.10 1.23 -6.12
CA ILE A 223 27.67 0.93 -7.44
C ILE A 223 26.60 0.95 -8.54
N SER A 224 25.44 0.32 -8.35
CA SER A 224 24.50 0.11 -9.47
C SER A 224 23.71 1.37 -9.87
N LEU A 225 23.27 2.21 -8.93
CA LEU A 225 22.53 3.44 -9.28
C LEU A 225 23.46 4.52 -9.85
N ALA A 226 24.66 4.69 -9.27
CA ALA A 226 25.68 5.59 -9.80
C ALA A 226 26.14 5.16 -11.21
N ARG A 227 26.28 3.85 -11.46
CA ARG A 227 26.60 3.30 -12.78
C ARG A 227 25.43 3.42 -13.77
N LEU A 228 24.18 3.27 -13.30
CA LEU A 228 23.00 3.50 -14.13
C LEU A 228 22.94 4.99 -14.55
N LEU A 229 22.98 5.91 -13.59
CA LEU A 229 22.92 7.36 -13.81
C LEU A 229 24.08 7.85 -14.69
N SER A 230 25.31 7.37 -14.46
CA SER A 230 26.45 7.71 -15.34
C SER A 230 26.31 7.15 -16.76
N SER A 231 25.73 5.96 -16.93
CA SER A 231 25.52 5.38 -18.27
C SER A 231 24.43 6.13 -19.07
N THR A 232 23.35 6.59 -18.43
CA THR A 232 22.31 7.38 -19.10
C THR A 232 22.80 8.80 -19.44
N MET A 233 23.63 9.41 -18.59
CA MET A 233 24.18 10.75 -18.87
C MET A 233 25.22 10.74 -20.00
N ASN A 234 26.01 9.67 -20.14
CA ASN A 234 26.98 9.56 -21.25
C ASN A 234 26.35 9.13 -22.59
N GLY A 235 25.20 8.45 -22.57
CA GLY A 235 24.50 8.00 -23.79
C GLY A 235 23.58 9.03 -24.45
N ALA A 236 23.23 10.12 -23.75
CA ALA A 236 22.31 11.14 -24.24
C ALA A 236 22.98 12.18 -25.17
N LEU A 237 24.31 12.21 -25.26
CA LEU A 237 25.07 13.19 -26.06
C LEU A 237 25.47 12.70 -27.46
N SER A 238 25.11 11.48 -27.87
CA SER A 238 25.61 10.89 -29.13
C SER A 238 24.55 10.27 -30.05
N ARG A 239 23.25 10.47 -29.80
CA ARG A 239 22.22 10.01 -30.74
C ARG A 239 21.87 11.12 -31.74
N PRO A 240 22.28 11.02 -33.02
CA PRO A 240 21.81 11.95 -34.04
C PRO A 240 20.29 11.82 -34.17
N CYS A 241 19.58 12.94 -34.05
CA CYS A 241 18.17 13.02 -34.40
C CYS A 241 17.99 12.55 -35.85
N PHE A 242 17.32 11.41 -36.05
CA PHE A 242 16.73 11.08 -37.33
C PHE A 242 15.66 12.13 -37.62
N ARG A 243 15.96 13.06 -38.53
CA ARG A 243 14.93 13.88 -39.20
C ARG A 243 14.30 13.02 -40.28
N SER A 244 13.02 12.73 -40.13
CA SER A 244 12.11 12.39 -41.23
C SER A 244 11.49 13.65 -41.80
#